data_AF-A0A7S2WL92-F1
#
_entry.id   AF-A0A7S2WL92-F1
#
_cell.length_a   1.000
_cell.length_b   1.000
_cell.length_c   1.000
_cell.angle_alpha   90.00
_cell.angle_beta   90.00
_cell.angle_gamma   90.00
#
_symmetry.space_group_name_H-M   'P 1'
#
loop_
_entity.id
_entity.type
_entity.pdbx_description
1 polymer ?
#
loop_
_entity_poly.entity_id
_entity_poly.type
_entity_poly.pdbx_seq_one_letter_code
_entity_poly.pdbx_strand_id
1 'polypeptide(L)'
;MGKETRKKPTFALRVLVQERLADIIAVDVAGYQSHVEINGSTLSVTIDKLSDTANKWMIPRIGRKAFRAVAFEILYFVGERSLVTRGSDALFDLTPLEFHKLFVPLIASMGDFDAMSNWLEKTEVLAEADLKRDASKYSFLEHSSSWDNGDSDSNSSPNSLRKNKSEEDHFDSRTIT
;
A
#
# COMPACT_ATOMS: atom_id res chain seq x y z
N MET A 1 -3.53 18.15 42.97
CA MET A 1 -3.43 17.58 41.60
C MET A 1 -4.66 16.72 41.36
N GLY A 2 -5.62 17.19 40.57
CA GLY A 2 -6.81 16.41 40.23
C GLY A 2 -6.41 15.22 39.36
N LYS A 3 -6.97 14.04 39.64
CA LYS A 3 -6.84 12.87 38.76
C LYS A 3 -7.60 13.21 37.47
N GLU A 4 -6.90 13.64 36.43
CA GLU A 4 -7.47 13.64 35.09
C GLU A 4 -7.86 12.20 34.74
N THR A 5 -9.15 11.94 34.70
CA THR A 5 -9.70 10.64 34.31
C THR A 5 -9.45 10.48 32.81
N ARG A 6 -8.37 9.78 32.44
CA ARG A 6 -8.07 9.45 31.04
C ARG A 6 -9.28 8.76 30.43
N LYS A 7 -9.90 9.41 29.45
CA LYS A 7 -11.12 8.93 28.81
C LYS A 7 -10.78 7.74 27.92
N LYS A 8 -11.39 6.59 28.17
CA LYS A 8 -11.16 5.39 27.36
C LYS A 8 -11.59 5.65 25.90
N PRO A 9 -10.75 5.34 24.90
CA PRO A 9 -11.15 5.42 23.50
C PRO A 9 -12.39 4.58 23.21
N THR A 10 -13.28 5.06 22.34
CA THR A 10 -14.40 4.24 21.84
C THR A 10 -13.85 3.15 20.91
N PHE A 11 -14.67 2.13 20.63
CA PHE A 11 -14.29 1.12 19.64
C PHE A 11 -14.12 1.73 18.26
N ALA A 12 -15.09 2.54 17.81
CA ALA A 12 -15.04 3.24 16.54
C ALA A 12 -13.76 4.09 16.37
N LEU A 13 -13.38 4.84 17.40
CA LEU A 13 -12.15 5.64 17.35
C LEU A 13 -10.90 4.77 17.15
N ARG A 14 -10.80 3.64 17.86
CA ARG A 14 -9.67 2.70 17.66
C ARG A 14 -9.63 2.14 16.25
N VAL A 15 -10.79 1.82 15.67
CA VAL A 15 -10.89 1.31 14.30
C VAL A 15 -10.42 2.37 13.31
N LEU A 16 -10.87 3.62 13.42
CA LEU A 16 -10.44 4.71 12.54
C LEU A 16 -8.93 4.97 12.62
N VAL A 17 -8.37 4.96 13.83
CA VAL A 17 -6.91 5.07 14.03
C VAL A 17 -6.19 3.89 13.38
N GLN A 18 -6.73 2.67 13.53
CA GLN A 18 -6.16 1.46 12.96
C GLN A 18 -6.18 1.49 11.43
N GLU A 19 -7.28 1.91 10.82
CA GLU A 19 -7.41 2.08 9.37
C GLU A 19 -6.41 3.12 8.84
N ARG A 20 -6.32 4.30 9.47
CA ARG A 20 -5.33 5.32 9.07
C ARG A 20 -3.89 4.80 9.18
N LEU A 21 -3.56 4.05 10.23
CA LEU A 21 -2.23 3.47 10.37
C LEU A 21 -1.94 2.39 9.31
N ALA A 22 -2.95 1.60 8.94
CA ALA A 22 -2.86 0.64 7.84
C ALA A 22 -2.57 1.35 6.51
N ASP A 23 -3.27 2.43 6.20
CA ASP A 23 -3.04 3.25 5.01
C ASP A 23 -1.61 3.81 4.98
N ILE A 24 -1.15 4.39 6.09
CA ILE A 24 0.20 4.93 6.21
C ILE A 24 1.25 3.86 5.89
N ILE A 25 1.10 2.66 6.44
CA ILE A 25 2.07 1.58 6.22
C ILE A 25 2.01 1.10 4.77
N ALA A 26 0.82 0.92 4.21
CA ALA A 26 0.69 0.43 2.85
C ALA A 26 1.16 1.42 1.79
N VAL A 27 0.95 2.73 2.00
CA VAL A 27 1.23 3.77 1.00
C VAL A 27 2.61 4.41 1.19
N ASP A 28 2.99 4.72 2.43
CA ASP A 28 4.19 5.51 2.72
C ASP A 28 5.36 4.69 3.29
N VAL A 29 5.14 3.41 3.61
CA VAL A 29 6.21 2.51 4.10
C VAL A 29 6.53 1.43 3.08
N ALA A 30 5.53 0.79 2.48
CA ALA A 30 5.76 -0.23 1.45
C ALA A 30 6.47 0.36 0.22
N GLY A 31 7.36 -0.43 -0.39
CA GLY A 31 8.15 0.00 -1.55
C GLY A 31 9.41 0.80 -1.19
N TYR A 32 9.67 1.03 0.10
CA TYR A 32 10.89 1.69 0.60
C TYR A 32 11.84 0.75 1.33
N GLN A 33 11.70 -0.55 1.11
CA GLN A 33 12.69 -1.53 1.53
C GLN A 33 13.96 -1.39 0.69
N SER A 34 15.10 -1.18 1.33
CA SER A 34 16.39 -1.01 0.66
C SER A 34 17.31 -2.22 0.80
N HIS A 35 17.12 -3.02 1.85
CA HIS A 35 17.97 -4.17 2.12
C HIS A 35 17.22 -5.26 2.90
N VAL A 36 17.48 -6.51 2.53
CA VAL A 36 17.02 -7.70 3.26
C VAL A 36 18.22 -8.61 3.47
N GLU A 37 18.46 -8.98 4.72
CA GLU A 37 19.55 -9.87 5.11
C GLU A 37 18.97 -11.03 5.94
N ILE A 38 19.36 -12.25 5.59
CA ILE A 38 18.97 -13.47 6.30
C ILE A 38 20.21 -14.08 6.94
N ASN A 39 20.31 -13.96 8.26
CA ASN A 39 21.42 -14.50 9.05
C ASN A 39 20.92 -15.67 9.91
N GLY A 40 21.02 -16.88 9.37
CA GLY A 40 20.49 -18.08 10.00
C GLY A 40 18.98 -18.02 10.16
N SER A 41 18.51 -17.91 11.40
CA SER A 41 17.09 -17.75 11.75
C SER A 41 16.66 -16.29 11.93
N THR A 42 17.53 -15.32 11.62
CA THR A 42 17.25 -13.89 11.78
C THR A 42 17.00 -13.24 10.42
N LEU A 43 15.81 -12.68 10.24
CA LEU A 43 15.47 -11.82 9.12
C LEU A 43 15.64 -10.35 9.52
N SER A 44 16.54 -9.65 8.85
CA SER A 44 16.77 -8.22 9.01
C SER A 44 16.27 -7.49 7.75
N VAL A 45 15.41 -6.50 7.94
CA VAL A 45 14.88 -5.66 6.85
C VAL A 45 15.18 -4.21 7.16
N THR A 46 15.80 -3.51 6.21
CA THR A 46 16.05 -2.07 6.28
C THR A 46 14.98 -1.32 5.50
N ILE A 47 14.33 -0.37 6.17
CA ILE A 47 13.26 0.47 5.62
C ILE A 47 13.74 1.93 5.74
N ASP A 48 14.20 2.52 4.63
CA ASP A 48 14.95 3.79 4.66
C ASP A 48 14.13 4.96 5.20
N LYS A 49 12.83 5.02 4.86
CA LYS A 49 11.97 6.16 5.16
C LYS A 49 11.17 6.04 6.45
N LEU A 50 11.35 4.97 7.23
CA LEU A 50 10.43 4.68 8.33
C LEU A 50 10.41 5.78 9.42
N SER A 51 11.57 6.35 9.75
CA SER A 51 11.67 7.47 10.69
C SER A 51 10.99 8.73 10.15
N ASP A 52 11.20 9.02 8.87
CA ASP A 52 10.63 10.18 8.21
C ASP A 52 9.12 10.05 8.09
N THR A 53 8.61 8.86 7.74
CA THR A 53 7.18 8.54 7.75
C THR A 53 6.59 8.71 9.15
N ALA A 54 7.24 8.19 10.19
CA ALA A 54 6.78 8.37 11.56
C ALA A 54 6.75 9.86 11.99
N ASN A 55 7.68 10.68 11.50
CA ASN A 55 7.69 12.12 11.73
C ASN A 55 6.58 12.83 10.94
N LYS A 56 6.44 12.52 9.64
CA LYS A 56 5.40 13.05 8.72
C LYS A 56 4.02 12.87 9.34
N TRP A 57 3.71 11.66 9.79
CA TRP A 57 2.41 11.31 10.36
C TRP A 57 2.30 11.54 11.86
N MET A 58 3.25 12.27 12.45
CA MET A 58 3.23 12.65 13.87
C MET A 58 3.02 11.46 14.82
N ILE A 59 3.59 10.29 14.50
CA ILE A 59 3.47 9.09 15.33
C ILE A 59 4.06 9.40 16.73
N PRO A 60 3.28 9.18 17.82
CA PRO A 60 3.73 9.47 19.17
C PRO A 60 5.07 8.80 19.47
N ARG A 61 5.98 9.51 20.15
CA ARG A 61 7.33 8.99 20.46
C ARG A 61 7.29 7.63 21.15
N ILE A 62 6.35 7.44 22.08
CA ILE A 62 6.15 6.16 22.79
C ILE A 62 5.67 5.03 21.88
N GLY A 63 4.95 5.36 20.79
CA GLY A 63 4.44 4.41 19.82
C GLY A 63 5.38 4.07 18.67
N ARG A 64 6.51 4.79 18.50
CA ARG A 64 7.43 4.57 17.37
C ARG A 64 8.01 3.16 17.33
N LYS A 65 8.30 2.56 18.48
CA LYS A 65 8.80 1.17 18.54
C LYS A 65 7.72 0.18 18.07
N ALA A 66 6.47 0.38 18.50
CA ALA A 66 5.34 -0.43 18.04
C ALA A 66 5.07 -0.20 16.55
N PHE A 67 5.13 1.04 16.09
CA PHE A 67 4.96 1.37 14.67
C PHE A 67 5.97 0.65 13.79
N ARG A 68 7.26 0.64 14.18
CA ARG A 68 8.28 -0.13 13.47
C ARG A 68 8.01 -1.63 13.46
N ALA A 69 7.60 -2.19 14.59
CA ALA A 69 7.29 -3.61 14.67
C ALA A 69 6.11 -3.99 13.77
N VAL A 70 5.02 -3.23 13.84
CA VAL A 70 3.82 -3.45 13.02
C VAL A 70 4.12 -3.26 11.53
N ALA A 71 4.89 -2.24 11.15
CA ALA A 71 5.31 -2.04 9.77
C ALA A 71 6.10 -3.24 9.23
N PHE A 72 7.08 -3.74 10.01
CA PHE A 72 7.84 -4.93 9.64
C PHE A 72 6.94 -6.17 9.52
N GLU A 73 6.08 -6.41 10.51
CA GLU A 73 5.16 -7.55 10.50
C GLU A 73 4.20 -7.52 9.31
N ILE A 74 3.68 -6.35 8.96
CA ILE A 74 2.79 -6.19 7.79
C ILE A 74 3.53 -6.47 6.49
N LEU A 75 4.74 -5.90 6.31
CA LEU A 75 5.57 -6.17 5.13
C LEU A 75 5.89 -7.66 4.99
N TYR A 76 6.10 -8.35 6.11
CA TYR A 76 6.39 -9.79 6.14
C TYR A 76 5.15 -10.66 5.91
N PHE A 77 4.06 -10.43 6.65
CA PHE A 77 2.87 -11.30 6.61
C PHE A 77 2.00 -11.08 5.37
N VAL A 78 1.79 -9.83 4.95
CA VAL A 78 0.96 -9.48 3.78
C VAL A 78 1.80 -9.51 2.50
N GLY A 79 3.09 -9.20 2.61
CA GLY A 79 4.01 -9.09 1.49
C GLY A 79 4.02 -7.68 0.91
N GLU A 80 5.22 -7.14 0.74
CA GLU A 80 5.44 -5.80 0.18
C GLU A 80 4.77 -5.62 -1.20
N ARG A 81 4.85 -6.62 -2.08
CA ARG A 81 4.25 -6.53 -3.42
C ARG A 81 2.73 -6.34 -3.37
N SER A 82 2.04 -7.02 -2.46
CA SER A 82 0.60 -6.87 -2.30
C SER A 82 0.24 -5.46 -1.83
N LEU A 83 0.99 -4.93 -0.86
CA LEU A 83 0.83 -3.57 -0.34
C LEU A 83 1.10 -2.51 -1.40
N VAL A 84 2.16 -2.66 -2.21
CA VAL A 84 2.49 -1.71 -3.27
C VAL A 84 1.44 -1.71 -4.40
N THR A 85 0.88 -2.88 -4.73
CA THR A 85 -0.06 -3.00 -5.86
C THR A 85 -1.50 -2.69 -5.50
N ARG A 86 -1.92 -2.99 -4.27
CA ARG A 86 -3.32 -2.82 -3.83
C ARG A 86 -3.49 -1.80 -2.69
N GLY A 87 -2.42 -1.23 -2.17
CA GLY A 87 -2.48 -0.36 -1.01
C GLY A 87 -2.96 -1.10 0.25
N SER A 88 -3.71 -0.39 1.09
CA SER A 88 -4.25 -0.94 2.35
C SER A 88 -5.29 -2.04 2.12
N ASP A 89 -5.87 -2.16 0.92
CA ASP A 89 -6.77 -3.26 0.59
C ASP A 89 -6.07 -4.63 0.68
N ALA A 90 -4.74 -4.68 0.58
CA ALA A 90 -3.95 -5.88 0.84
C ALA A 90 -4.13 -6.43 2.27
N LEU A 91 -4.36 -5.54 3.24
CA LEU A 91 -4.52 -5.91 4.65
C LEU A 91 -5.90 -6.54 4.94
N PHE A 92 -6.90 -6.32 4.09
CA PHE A 92 -8.24 -6.89 4.27
C PHE A 92 -8.37 -8.34 3.81
N ASP A 93 -7.32 -8.92 3.20
CA ASP A 93 -7.22 -10.37 2.99
C ASP A 93 -7.01 -11.14 4.31
N LEU A 94 -6.53 -10.44 5.35
CA LEU A 94 -6.38 -10.99 6.69
C LEU A 94 -7.75 -11.18 7.35
N THR A 95 -7.87 -12.18 8.21
CA THR A 95 -9.06 -12.27 9.06
C THR A 95 -9.14 -11.04 9.99
N PRO A 96 -10.34 -10.60 10.40
CA PRO A 96 -10.48 -9.46 11.32
C PRO A 96 -9.69 -9.63 12.62
N LEU A 97 -9.53 -10.87 13.09
CA LEU A 97 -8.75 -11.19 14.28
C LEU A 97 -7.24 -11.00 14.05
N GLU A 98 -6.72 -11.44 12.91
CA GLU A 98 -5.31 -11.26 12.55
C GLU A 98 -4.98 -9.78 12.35
N PHE A 99 -5.82 -9.08 11.58
CA PHE A 99 -5.69 -7.64 11.37
C PHE A 99 -5.70 -6.89 12.71
N HIS A 100 -6.66 -7.17 13.60
CA HIS A 100 -6.68 -6.54 14.91
C HIS A 100 -5.42 -6.84 15.73
N LYS A 101 -5.00 -8.12 15.80
CA LYS A 101 -3.83 -8.55 16.58
C LYS A 101 -2.54 -7.83 16.18
N LEU A 102 -2.32 -7.61 14.88
CA LEU A 102 -1.16 -6.87 14.38
C LEU A 102 -1.10 -5.45 14.97
N PHE A 103 -2.24 -4.77 15.04
CA PHE A 103 -2.28 -3.36 15.45
C PHE A 103 -2.45 -3.13 16.96
N VAL A 104 -2.85 -4.14 17.76
CA VAL A 104 -3.10 -3.96 19.21
C VAL A 104 -1.97 -3.19 19.92
N PRO A 105 -0.68 -3.55 19.77
CA PRO A 105 0.39 -2.87 20.50
C PRO A 105 0.53 -1.40 20.09
N LEU A 106 0.36 -1.11 18.80
CA LEU A 106 0.46 0.23 18.25
C LEU A 106 -0.73 1.08 18.70
N ILE A 107 -1.96 0.57 18.60
CA ILE A 107 -3.17 1.24 19.07
C ILE A 107 -3.08 1.55 20.57
N ALA A 108 -2.61 0.60 21.39
CA ALA A 108 -2.41 0.84 22.81
C ALA A 108 -1.41 1.98 23.09
N SER A 109 -0.41 2.15 22.24
CA SER A 109 0.60 3.20 22.37
C SER A 109 0.13 4.60 21.94
N MET A 110 -1.00 4.70 21.24
CA MET A 110 -1.57 5.99 20.81
C MET A 110 -2.22 6.76 21.97
N GLY A 111 -2.52 6.10 23.08
CA GLY A 111 -3.00 6.74 24.31
C GLY A 111 -4.51 6.67 24.51
N ASP A 112 -5.07 7.72 25.10
CA ASP A 112 -6.48 7.83 25.44
C ASP A 112 -7.31 8.46 24.32
N PHE A 113 -8.60 8.68 24.59
CA PHE A 113 -9.56 9.21 23.61
C PHE A 113 -9.08 10.53 22.99
N ASP A 114 -8.60 11.46 23.83
CA ASP A 114 -8.22 12.79 23.39
C ASP A 114 -6.93 12.71 22.55
N ALA A 115 -5.96 11.90 22.96
CA ALA A 115 -4.74 11.68 22.19
C ALA A 115 -5.02 11.11 20.79
N MET A 116 -5.85 10.06 20.70
CA MET A 116 -6.22 9.43 19.44
C MET A 116 -7.04 10.37 18.53
N SER A 117 -8.02 11.08 19.09
CA SER A 117 -8.88 11.99 18.33
C SER A 117 -8.07 13.15 17.76
N ASN A 118 -7.22 13.78 18.60
CA ASN A 118 -6.34 14.85 18.17
C ASN A 118 -5.32 14.39 17.11
N TRP A 119 -4.86 13.14 17.19
CA TRP A 119 -3.94 12.61 16.18
C TRP A 119 -4.64 12.40 14.83
N LEU A 120 -5.85 11.84 14.82
CA LEU A 120 -6.65 11.71 13.59
C LEU A 120 -6.91 13.07 12.94
N GLU A 121 -7.39 14.05 13.72
CA GLU A 121 -7.67 15.39 13.22
C GLU A 121 -6.44 16.05 12.58
N LYS A 122 -5.27 15.96 13.24
CA LYS A 122 -4.03 16.55 12.73
C LYS A 122 -3.48 15.83 11.49
N THR A 123 -3.78 14.55 11.33
CA THR A 123 -3.33 13.76 10.19
C THR A 123 -4.34 13.76 9.04
N GLU A 124 -5.56 14.26 9.24
CA GLU A 124 -6.58 14.38 8.19
C GLU A 124 -6.11 15.28 7.05
N VAL A 125 -5.55 16.44 7.37
CA VAL A 125 -5.02 17.38 6.38
C VAL A 125 -3.89 16.75 5.55
N LEU A 126 -3.08 15.89 6.17
CA LEU A 126 -2.01 15.17 5.47
C LEU A 126 -2.57 14.11 4.53
N ALA A 127 -3.58 13.35 4.98
CA ALA A 127 -4.27 12.37 4.16
C ALA A 127 -4.96 13.04 2.95
N GLU A 128 -5.65 14.16 3.15
CA GLU A 128 -6.25 14.93 2.05
C GLU A 128 -5.22 15.48 1.07
N ALA A 129 -4.06 15.95 1.56
CA ALA A 129 -2.99 16.47 0.73
C ALA A 129 -2.34 15.38 -0.13
N ASP A 130 -2.14 14.18 0.42
CA ASP A 130 -1.60 13.05 -0.33
C ASP A 130 -2.59 12.55 -1.39
N LEU A 131 -3.90 12.48 -1.08
CA LEU A 131 -4.94 12.15 -2.06
C LEU A 131 -4.94 13.12 -3.26
N LYS A 132 -4.78 14.43 -3.01
CA LYS A 132 -4.68 15.45 -4.08
C LYS A 132 -3.39 15.31 -4.91
N ARG A 133 -2.28 14.91 -4.29
CA ARG A 133 -1.00 14.67 -4.99
C ARG A 133 -1.09 13.46 -5.93
N ASP A 134 -1.76 12.40 -5.51
CA ASP A 134 -1.87 11.22 -6.38
C ASP A 134 -2.86 11.46 -7.53
N ALA A 135 -3.97 12.16 -7.30
CA ALA A 135 -4.87 12.58 -8.38
C ALA A 135 -4.18 13.44 -9.46
N SER A 136 -3.23 14.29 -9.06
CA SER A 136 -2.47 15.14 -10.00
C SER A 136 -1.36 14.41 -10.77
N LYS A 137 -0.86 13.27 -10.26
CA LYS A 137 0.06 12.41 -11.04
C LYS A 137 -0.66 11.70 -12.20
N TYR A 138 -1.92 11.30 -11.99
CA TYR A 138 -2.70 10.63 -13.02
C TYR A 138 -3.30 11.58 -14.06
N SER A 139 -3.64 12.83 -13.68
CA SER A 139 -4.12 13.83 -14.65
C SER A 139 -3.07 14.27 -15.67
N PHE A 140 -1.77 14.19 -15.33
CA PHE A 140 -0.69 14.48 -16.26
C PHE A 140 -0.49 13.38 -17.32
N LEU A 141 -0.84 12.12 -17.00
CA LEU A 141 -0.72 10.99 -17.92
C LEU A 141 -1.88 10.94 -18.94
N GLU A 142 -3.06 11.46 -18.62
CA GLU A 142 -4.20 11.52 -19.55
C GLU A 142 -4.07 12.59 -20.65
N HIS A 143 -3.17 13.57 -20.51
CA HIS A 143 -2.91 14.56 -21.57
C HIS A 143 -1.82 14.15 -22.57
N SER A 144 -1.19 12.99 -22.40
CA SER A 144 -0.12 12.50 -23.28
C SER A 144 -0.61 11.54 -24.39
N SER A 145 -1.88 11.11 -24.34
CA SER A 145 -2.44 10.11 -25.29
C SER A 145 -3.30 10.71 -26.42
N SER A 146 -3.09 11.97 -26.79
CA SER A 146 -3.68 12.54 -28.02
C SER A 146 -2.74 12.35 -29.20
N TRP A 147 -2.57 11.10 -29.64
CA TRP A 147 -2.00 10.82 -30.96
C TRP A 147 -3.11 11.01 -32.00
N ASP A 148 -2.94 12.08 -32.75
CA ASP A 148 -3.49 12.44 -34.04
C ASP A 148 -3.93 11.22 -34.89
N ASN A 149 -5.24 11.03 -35.04
CA ASN A 149 -5.80 10.09 -36.02
C ASN A 149 -6.11 10.85 -37.31
N GLY A 150 -5.06 11.04 -38.12
CA GLY A 150 -5.16 11.44 -39.51
C GLY A 150 -5.65 10.29 -40.40
N ASP A 151 -6.57 10.64 -41.29
CA ASP A 151 -6.93 10.00 -42.56
C ASP A 151 -7.58 8.60 -42.55
N SER A 152 -8.91 8.62 -42.64
CA SER A 152 -9.71 7.51 -43.16
C SER A 152 -9.93 7.69 -44.66
N ASP A 153 -9.03 7.12 -45.46
CA ASP A 153 -9.21 6.97 -46.91
C ASP A 153 -10.28 5.91 -47.22
N SER A 154 -11.15 6.27 -48.16
CA SER A 154 -12.32 5.53 -48.59
C SER A 154 -11.99 4.21 -49.28
N ASN A 155 -12.65 3.17 -48.78
CA ASN A 155 -12.64 1.78 -49.21
C ASN A 155 -13.19 1.59 -50.64
N SER A 156 -12.41 0.98 -51.54
CA SER A 156 -12.87 0.46 -52.84
C SER A 156 -12.58 -1.05 -52.93
N SER A 157 -13.69 -1.79 -52.91
CA SER A 157 -14.00 -3.21 -53.17
C SER A 157 -13.07 -4.13 -54.01
N PRO A 158 -13.31 -5.47 -53.95
CA PRO A 158 -12.29 -6.53 -53.90
C PRO A 158 -12.14 -7.33 -55.20
N ASN A 159 -11.02 -8.07 -55.36
CA ASN A 159 -11.06 -9.25 -56.23
C ASN A 159 -9.98 -10.32 -56.02
N SER A 160 -10.43 -11.56 -56.16
CA SER A 160 -9.75 -12.77 -56.66
C SER A 160 -8.88 -13.65 -55.73
N LEU A 161 -9.47 -14.82 -55.44
CA LEU A 161 -8.92 -16.18 -55.52
C LEU A 161 -7.38 -16.37 -55.56
N ARG A 162 -6.87 -17.19 -54.62
CA ARG A 162 -6.13 -18.43 -54.96
C ARG A 162 -6.02 -19.40 -53.78
N LYS A 163 -6.39 -20.66 -54.04
CA LYS A 163 -6.10 -21.88 -53.25
C LYS A 163 -4.60 -22.22 -53.29
N ASN A 164 -4.11 -22.88 -52.23
CA ASN A 164 -3.23 -24.09 -52.17
C ASN A 164 -2.70 -24.21 -50.71
N LYS A 165 -3.15 -25.15 -49.87
CA LYS A 165 -2.86 -26.60 -49.73
C LYS A 165 -1.46 -26.93 -49.15
N SER A 166 -1.50 -27.57 -47.96
CA SER A 166 -0.52 -28.47 -47.28
C SER A 166 0.85 -27.86 -46.89
N GLU A 167 1.56 -28.18 -45.80
CA GLU A 167 1.79 -29.40 -44.98
C GLU A 167 2.08 -28.96 -43.51
N GLU A 168 1.52 -29.62 -42.49
CA GLU A 168 2.23 -30.50 -41.54
C GLU A 168 3.74 -30.20 -41.38
N ASP A 169 4.15 -29.78 -40.17
CA ASP A 169 5.17 -30.54 -39.45
C ASP A 169 5.21 -30.26 -37.95
N HIS A 170 5.40 -31.36 -37.25
CA HIS A 170 5.44 -31.59 -35.82
C HIS A 170 6.88 -31.36 -35.33
N PHE A 171 7.10 -30.56 -34.28
CA PHE A 171 8.30 -30.77 -33.46
C PHE A 171 8.08 -30.45 -31.98
N ASP A 172 8.59 -31.38 -31.20
CA ASP A 172 8.32 -31.69 -29.81
C ASP A 172 9.42 -31.11 -28.91
N SER A 173 9.05 -30.80 -27.67
CA SER A 173 9.84 -30.84 -26.43
C SER A 173 11.25 -30.23 -26.35
N ARG A 174 11.48 -29.40 -25.32
CA ARG A 174 12.25 -29.82 -24.13
C ARG A 174 12.31 -28.76 -23.02
N THR A 175 11.90 -29.22 -21.84
CA THR A 175 12.25 -28.75 -20.50
C THR A 175 13.75 -28.77 -20.27
N ILE A 176 14.29 -27.80 -19.53
CA ILE A 176 15.61 -27.87 -18.91
C ILE A 176 15.46 -27.55 -17.43
N THR A 177 15.99 -28.47 -16.62
CA THR A 177 16.20 -28.45 -15.17
C THR A 177 17.02 -27.27 -14.67
#